data_AF-A0A943NFP7-F1
#
_entry.id   AF-A0A943NFP7-F1
#
_cell.length_a   1.000
_cell.length_b   1.000
_cell.length_c   1.000
_cell.angle_alpha   90.00
_cell.angle_beta   90.00
_cell.angle_gamma   90.00
#
_symmetry.space_group_name_H-M   'P 1'
#
loop_
_entity.id
_entity.type
_entity.pdbx_description
1 polymer ?
#
loop_
_entity_poly.entity_id
_entity_poly.type
_entity_poly.pdbx_seq_one_letter_code
_entity_poly.pdbx_strand_id
1 'polypeptide(L)'
;MGKNGYLERRKVRDTVLHDAIRQTYQQYMTDTLILTLNDPEVMGKDVFGYKRLKKILDAWGKKYDLYFDALTKKAEADYARVKMDAAMKLICGDSQDFIPFERRYEWLPEIRYDIRR
;
A
#
# COMPACT_ATOMS: atom_id res chain seq x y z
N MET A 1 7.59 28.39 29.29
CA MET A 1 7.42 28.00 27.87
C MET A 1 5.99 27.52 27.66
N GLY A 2 5.12 28.36 27.10
CA GLY A 2 3.70 28.05 26.95
C GLY A 2 3.46 26.87 26.01
N LYS A 3 2.60 25.92 26.41
CA LYS A 3 2.18 24.78 25.58
C LYS A 3 1.69 25.30 24.22
N ASN A 4 2.38 24.92 23.15
CA ASN A 4 2.19 25.48 21.81
C ASN A 4 0.93 24.89 21.14
N GLY A 5 -0.25 25.38 21.52
CA GLY A 5 -1.52 24.94 20.94
C GLY A 5 -1.64 25.20 19.43
N TYR A 6 -0.82 26.10 18.86
CA TYR A 6 -0.74 26.28 17.42
C TYR A 6 -0.06 25.09 16.73
N LEU A 7 1.05 24.59 17.27
CA LEU A 7 1.72 23.39 16.73
C LEU A 7 0.84 22.16 16.79
N GLU A 8 0.08 21.96 17.87
CA GLU A 8 -0.83 20.81 17.99
C GLU A 8 -2.00 20.91 16.99
N ARG A 9 -2.62 22.08 16.83
CA ARG A 9 -3.64 22.28 15.78
C ARG A 9 -3.10 22.06 14.38
N ARG A 10 -1.85 22.47 14.12
CA ARG A 10 -1.17 22.25 12.84
C ARG A 10 -0.96 20.76 12.57
N LYS A 11 -0.43 20.01 13.54
CA LYS A 11 -0.26 18.55 13.44
C LYS A 11 -1.59 17.86 13.16
N VAL A 12 -2.65 18.18 13.90
CA VAL A 12 -3.97 17.56 13.70
C VAL A 12 -4.49 17.84 12.29
N ARG A 13 -4.41 19.09 11.83
CA ARG A 13 -4.82 19.45 10.47
C ARG A 13 -4.00 18.70 9.41
N ASP A 14 -2.69 18.65 9.56
CA ASP A 14 -1.80 17.99 8.61
C ASP A 14 -2.09 16.47 8.58
N THR A 15 -2.32 15.83 9.73
CA THR A 15 -2.75 14.43 9.81
C THR A 15 -4.10 14.20 9.12
N VAL A 16 -5.11 15.01 9.41
CA VAL A 16 -6.44 14.88 8.78
C VAL A 16 -6.35 15.03 7.27
N LEU A 17 -5.54 15.99 6.79
CA LEU A 17 -5.32 16.18 5.36
C LEU A 17 -4.62 14.98 4.72
N HIS A 18 -3.57 14.44 5.34
CA HIS A 18 -2.89 13.24 4.85
C HIS A 18 -3.80 12.02 4.83
N ASP A 19 -4.65 11.85 5.85
CA ASP A 19 -5.63 10.77 5.89
C ASP A 19 -6.68 10.91 4.81
N ALA A 20 -7.20 12.12 4.59
CA ALA A 20 -8.17 12.39 3.52
C ALA A 20 -7.55 12.09 2.14
N ILE A 21 -6.34 12.59 1.87
CA ILE A 21 -5.62 12.32 0.62
C ILE A 21 -5.43 10.82 0.43
N ARG A 22 -4.93 10.11 1.45
CA ARG A 22 -4.71 8.67 1.39
C ARG A 22 -6.01 7.92 1.07
N GLN A 23 -7.10 8.21 1.78
CA GLN A 23 -8.39 7.56 1.57
C GLN A 23 -8.94 7.83 0.16
N THR A 24 -8.85 9.08 -0.32
CA THR A 24 -9.31 9.45 -1.66
C THR A 24 -8.55 8.68 -2.74
N TYR A 25 -7.21 8.66 -2.68
CA TYR A 25 -6.41 7.94 -3.68
C TYR A 25 -6.60 6.43 -3.59
N GLN A 26 -6.75 5.86 -2.40
CA GLN A 26 -7.05 4.43 -2.22
C GLN A 26 -8.37 4.03 -2.87
N GLN A 27 -9.43 4.81 -2.63
CA GLN A 27 -10.72 4.56 -3.27
C GLN A 27 -10.62 4.69 -4.79
N TYR A 28 -10.01 5.78 -5.28
CA TYR A 28 -9.86 6.02 -6.72
C TYR A 28 -9.06 4.93 -7.44
N MET A 29 -7.94 4.48 -6.86
CA MET A 29 -7.16 3.37 -7.41
C MET A 29 -7.93 2.05 -7.39
N THR A 30 -8.73 1.82 -6.35
CA THR A 30 -9.56 0.61 -6.25
C THR A 30 -10.68 0.63 -7.28
N ASP A 31 -11.39 1.75 -7.42
CA ASP A 31 -12.47 1.91 -8.39
C ASP A 31 -11.98 1.72 -9.82
N THR A 32 -10.83 2.32 -10.15
CA THR A 32 -10.24 2.17 -11.49
C THR A 32 -9.78 0.74 -11.76
N LEU A 33 -9.21 0.04 -10.77
CA LEU A 33 -8.88 -1.39 -10.91
C LEU A 33 -10.13 -2.27 -11.08
N ILE A 34 -11.23 -1.99 -10.36
CA ILE A 34 -12.51 -2.71 -10.51
C ILE A 34 -13.02 -2.56 -11.94
N LEU A 35 -12.99 -1.35 -12.50
CA LEU A 35 -13.40 -1.08 -13.88
C LEU A 35 -12.54 -1.89 -14.85
N THR A 36 -11.21 -1.86 -14.70
CA THR A 36 -10.28 -2.63 -15.55
C THR A 36 -10.52 -4.14 -15.49
N LEU A 37 -10.80 -4.69 -14.30
CA LEU A 37 -11.08 -6.12 -14.14
C LEU A 37 -12.46 -6.55 -14.68
N ASN A 38 -13.36 -5.59 -14.86
CA ASN A 38 -14.66 -5.82 -15.49
C ASN A 38 -14.64 -5.53 -17.01
N ASP A 39 -13.56 -4.97 -17.54
CA ASP A 39 -13.44 -4.58 -18.95
C ASP A 39 -13.16 -5.79 -19.85
N PRO A 40 -14.06 -6.14 -20.79
CA PRO A 40 -13.85 -7.24 -21.74
C PRO A 40 -12.67 -7.02 -22.69
N GLU A 41 -12.29 -5.77 -22.98
CA GLU A 41 -11.14 -5.49 -23.84
C GLU A 41 -9.82 -5.86 -23.17
N VAL A 42 -9.76 -5.78 -21.83
CA VAL A 42 -8.58 -6.12 -21.04
C VAL A 42 -8.58 -7.58 -20.61
N MET A 43 -9.72 -8.09 -20.12
CA MET A 43 -9.83 -9.42 -19.51
C MET A 43 -10.36 -10.50 -20.47
N GLY A 44 -10.76 -10.13 -21.68
CA GLY A 44 -11.36 -11.04 -22.66
C GLY A 44 -12.74 -11.52 -22.22
N LYS A 45 -13.02 -12.82 -22.42
CA LYS A 45 -14.36 -13.39 -22.16
C LYS A 45 -14.68 -13.62 -20.67
N ASP A 46 -13.69 -13.68 -19.78
CA ASP A 46 -13.87 -13.95 -18.34
C ASP A 46 -13.69 -12.69 -17.49
N VAL A 47 -14.48 -11.66 -17.79
CA VAL A 47 -14.53 -10.45 -16.96
C VAL A 47 -15.06 -10.75 -15.57
N PHE A 48 -14.60 -10.01 -14.58
CA PHE A 48 -15.06 -10.23 -13.22
C PHE A 48 -16.40 -9.54 -13.02
N GLY A 49 -17.47 -10.32 -12.86
CA GLY A 49 -18.76 -9.81 -12.41
C GLY A 49 -18.74 -9.41 -10.93
N TYR A 50 -19.78 -8.68 -10.49
CA TYR A 50 -19.87 -8.09 -9.15
C TYR A 50 -19.55 -9.06 -7.99
N LYS A 51 -20.08 -10.30 -8.01
CA LYS A 51 -19.84 -11.28 -6.92
C LYS A 51 -18.35 -11.63 -6.79
N ARG A 52 -17.65 -11.79 -7.91
CA ARG A 52 -16.21 -12.10 -7.95
C ARG A 52 -15.39 -10.90 -7.50
N LEU A 53 -15.74 -9.71 -7.99
CA LEU A 53 -15.12 -8.45 -7.57
C LEU A 53 -15.26 -8.22 -6.07
N LYS A 54 -16.45 -8.40 -5.49
CA LYS A 54 -16.67 -8.25 -4.04
C LYS A 54 -15.75 -9.17 -3.23
N LYS A 55 -15.65 -10.45 -3.61
CA LYS A 55 -14.74 -11.41 -2.96
C LYS A 55 -13.27 -10.97 -3.05
N ILE A 56 -12.87 -10.41 -4.19
CA ILE A 56 -11.52 -9.89 -4.41
C ILE A 56 -11.26 -8.68 -3.52
N LEU A 57 -12.21 -7.74 -3.43
CA LEU A 57 -12.08 -6.54 -2.59
C LEU A 57 -11.96 -6.90 -1.10
N ASP A 58 -12.76 -7.86 -0.62
CA ASP A 58 -12.68 -8.34 0.75
C ASP A 58 -11.31 -8.99 1.05
N ALA A 59 -10.76 -9.74 0.09
CA ALA A 59 -9.43 -10.34 0.23
C ALA A 59 -8.30 -9.30 0.10
N TRP A 60 -8.47 -8.31 -0.77
CA TRP A 60 -7.54 -7.21 -0.97
C TRP A 60 -7.42 -6.36 0.30
N GLY A 61 -8.53 -6.02 0.96
CA GLY A 61 -8.49 -5.30 2.24
C GLY A 61 -7.65 -6.01 3.29
N LYS A 62 -7.80 -7.34 3.41
CA LYS A 62 -6.96 -8.16 4.31
C LYS A 62 -5.48 -8.14 3.94
N LYS A 63 -5.15 -8.10 2.65
CA LYS A 63 -3.76 -8.00 2.18
C LYS A 63 -3.19 -6.61 2.44
N TYR A 64 -3.99 -5.57 2.24
CA TYR A 64 -3.62 -4.20 2.56
C TYR A 64 -3.24 -4.09 4.05
N ASP A 65 -4.10 -4.57 4.95
CA ASP A 65 -3.84 -4.54 6.41
C ASP A 65 -2.59 -5.35 6.78
N LEU A 66 -2.42 -6.54 6.21
CA LEU A 66 -1.27 -7.42 6.46
C LEU A 66 0.07 -6.74 6.15
N TYR A 67 0.13 -5.97 5.06
CA TYR A 67 1.37 -5.37 4.58
C TYR A 67 1.50 -3.88 4.90
N PHE A 68 0.51 -3.26 5.54
CA PHE A 68 0.52 -1.82 5.80
C PHE A 68 1.77 -1.36 6.56
N ASP A 69 2.24 -2.19 7.49
CA ASP A 69 3.44 -1.89 8.28
C ASP A 69 4.71 -1.72 7.42
N ALA A 70 4.76 -2.26 6.19
CA ALA A 70 5.87 -2.05 5.25
C ALA A 70 6.10 -0.56 4.90
N LEU A 71 5.03 0.25 4.95
CA LEU A 71 5.07 1.69 4.69
C LEU A 71 5.43 2.51 5.94
N THR A 72 5.63 1.86 7.09
CA THR A 72 5.87 2.51 8.38
C THR A 72 7.34 2.43 8.81
N LYS A 73 7.65 2.94 10.01
CA LYS A 73 8.95 2.79 10.69
C LYS A 73 8.89 1.82 11.87
N LYS A 74 7.86 0.96 11.94
CA LYS A 74 7.75 -0.03 13.01
C LYS A 74 8.84 -1.10 12.85
N ALA A 75 9.11 -1.82 13.93
CA ALA A 75 10.14 -2.86 13.96
C ALA A 75 9.90 -3.97 12.91
N GLU A 76 8.65 -4.25 12.56
CA GLU A 76 8.22 -5.28 11.60
C GLU A 76 8.20 -4.79 10.14
N ALA A 77 8.53 -3.52 9.89
CA ALA A 77 8.41 -2.94 8.55
C ALA A 77 9.36 -3.62 7.56
N ASP A 78 10.59 -3.93 7.96
CA ASP A 78 11.58 -4.63 7.13
C ASP A 78 11.10 -6.05 6.78
N TYR A 79 10.57 -6.77 7.76
CA TYR A 79 9.98 -8.09 7.58
C TYR A 79 8.81 -8.06 6.60
N ALA A 80 7.90 -7.09 6.75
CA ALA A 80 6.77 -6.91 5.83
C ALA A 80 7.23 -6.60 4.39
N ARG A 81 8.26 -5.77 4.21
CA ARG A 81 8.87 -5.47 2.90
C ARG A 81 9.45 -6.72 2.24
N VAL A 82 10.25 -7.50 2.99
CA VAL A 82 10.84 -8.76 2.50
C VAL A 82 9.76 -9.76 2.11
N LYS A 83 8.71 -9.92 2.92
CA LYS A 83 7.59 -10.81 2.61
C LYS A 83 6.78 -10.36 1.40
N MET A 84 6.62 -9.05 1.20
CA MET A 84 5.96 -8.52 0.01
C MET A 84 6.78 -8.83 -1.24
N ASP A 85 8.09 -8.56 -1.23
CA ASP A 85 8.96 -8.83 -2.36
C ASP A 85 9.03 -10.32 -2.69
N ALA A 86 9.09 -11.20 -1.68
CA ALA A 86 9.03 -12.63 -1.91
C ALA A 86 7.73 -13.05 -2.63
N ALA A 87 6.58 -12.51 -2.21
CA ALA A 87 5.30 -12.78 -2.87
C ALA A 87 5.26 -12.22 -4.31
N MET A 88 5.77 -11.01 -4.52
CA MET A 88 5.82 -10.38 -5.84
C MET A 88 6.76 -11.12 -6.80
N LYS A 89 7.93 -11.58 -6.33
CA LYS A 89 8.85 -12.41 -7.13
C LYS A 89 8.18 -13.69 -7.63
N LEU A 90 7.44 -14.38 -6.76
CA LEU A 90 6.71 -15.58 -7.13
C LEU A 90 5.65 -15.31 -8.21
N ILE A 91 5.02 -14.13 -8.20
CA ILE A 91 4.02 -13.72 -9.20
C ILE A 91 4.69 -13.34 -10.53
N CYS A 92 5.79 -12.58 -10.50
CA CYS A 92 6.54 -12.22 -11.70
C CYS A 92 7.21 -13.44 -12.35
N GLY A 93 7.51 -14.49 -11.58
CA GLY A 93 8.20 -15.67 -12.08
C GLY A 93 9.56 -15.31 -12.65
N ASP A 94 9.88 -15.83 -13.85
CA ASP A 94 11.13 -15.54 -14.56
C ASP A 94 11.08 -14.21 -15.35
N SER A 95 10.00 -13.43 -15.24
CA SER A 95 9.91 -12.14 -15.91
C SER A 95 10.93 -11.15 -15.32
N GLN A 96 11.49 -10.31 -16.19
CA GLN A 96 12.42 -9.25 -15.76
C GLN A 96 11.69 -8.04 -15.15
N ASP A 97 10.37 -8.12 -14.96
CA ASP A 97 9.54 -7.00 -14.50
C ASP A 97 9.55 -6.82 -12.98
N PHE A 98 10.19 -7.73 -12.23
CA PHE A 98 10.26 -7.62 -10.78
C PHE A 98 11.12 -6.42 -10.36
N ILE A 99 10.48 -5.45 -9.70
CA ILE A 99 11.15 -4.29 -9.08
C ILE A 99 11.14 -4.47 -7.55
N PRO A 100 12.33 -4.45 -6.88
CA PRO A 100 12.42 -4.55 -5.43
C PRO A 100 11.66 -3.45 -4.69
N PHE A 101 11.20 -3.73 -3.47
CA PHE A 101 10.41 -2.81 -2.65
C PHE A 101 11.06 -1.43 -2.52
N GLU A 102 12.33 -1.36 -2.19
CA GLU A 102 13.05 -0.09 -1.97
C GLU A 102 13.13 0.78 -3.24
N ARG A 103 12.99 0.18 -4.44
CA ARG A 103 12.85 0.92 -5.70
C ARG A 103 11.41 1.30 -6.00
N ARG A 104 10.43 0.45 -5.63
CA ARG A 104 9.00 0.75 -5.78
C ARG A 104 8.53 1.89 -4.86
N TYR A 105 9.21 2.07 -3.73
CA TYR A 105 8.86 3.05 -2.70
C TYR A 105 10.08 3.87 -2.25
N GLU A 106 10.83 4.42 -3.21
CA GLU A 106 12.09 5.15 -2.98
C GLU A 106 11.98 6.37 -2.05
N TRP A 107 10.77 6.93 -1.91
CA TRP A 107 10.49 8.05 -1.02
C TRP A 107 10.32 7.64 0.45
N LEU A 108 10.29 6.33 0.75
CA LEU A 108 10.23 5.86 2.13
C LEU A 108 11.60 5.97 2.79
N PRO A 109 11.64 6.37 4.07
CA PRO A 109 12.88 6.42 4.83
C PRO A 109 13.47 5.02 5.02
N GLU A 110 14.80 4.93 4.91
CA GLU A 110 15.56 3.72 5.22
C GLU A 110 15.34 3.31 6.68
N ILE A 111 15.13 2.01 6.89
CA ILE A 111 15.11 1.41 8.23
C ILE A 111 16.57 1.19 8.64
N ARG A 112 17.04 1.92 9.65
CA ARG A 112 18.38 1.79 10.22
C ARG A 112 18.28 1.23 11.62
N TYR A 113 19.03 0.17 11.90
CA TYR A 113 19.20 -0.35 13.26
C TYR A 113 20.49 0.22 13.82
N ASP A 114 20.38 1.07 14.84
CA ASP A 114 21.55 1.50 15.59
C ASP A 114 22.15 0.27 16.27
N ILE A 115 23.38 -0.10 15.86
CA ILE A 115 24.18 -1.08 16.59
C ILE A 115 24.57 -0.38 17.90
N ARG A 116 23.80 -0.60 18.97
CA ARG A 116 24.24 -0.23 20.32
C ARG A 116 25.51 -1.04 20.62
N ARG A 117 26.66 -0.37 20.57
CA ARG A 117 27.92 -0.82 21.17
C ARG A 117 27.86 -0.63 22.68
#